data_AF-A0A3B9YY10-F1
#
_entry.id   AF-A0A3B9YY10-F1
#
_cell.length_a   1.000
_cell.length_b   1.000
_cell.length_c   1.000
_cell.angle_alpha   90.00
_cell.angle_beta   90.00
_cell.angle_gamma   90.00
#
_symmetry.space_group_name_H-M   'P 1'
#
loop_
_entity.id
_entity.type
_entity.pdbx_description
1 polymer ?
#
loop_
_entity_poly.entity_id
_entity_poly.type
_entity_poly.pdbx_seq_one_letter_code
_entity_poly.pdbx_strand_id
1 'polypeptide(L)'
;DADIKFGPVKGSGTFVIELNRVLLGPGRYLISPHIYRDVHGVVANEDVLDYHDRIYEFTVAAKGRGYAVMVDHPARWVHTPEV
;
A
#
# COMPACT_ATOMS: atom_id res chain seq x y z
N ASP A 1 -1.16 9.40 -31.99
CA ASP A 1 -1.37 9.91 -30.62
C ASP A 1 -2.83 9.78 -30.25
N ALA A 2 -3.18 8.66 -29.61
CA ALA A 2 -4.55 8.39 -29.17
C ALA A 2 -4.59 8.57 -27.65
N ASP A 3 -4.63 9.83 -27.22
CA ASP A 3 -4.93 10.16 -25.82
C ASP A 3 -6.38 9.74 -25.54
N ILE A 4 -6.56 8.69 -24.75
CA ILE A 4 -7.85 8.37 -24.17
C ILE A 4 -8.17 9.47 -23.16
N LYS A 5 -8.95 10.47 -23.58
CA LYS A 5 -9.44 11.53 -22.69
C LYS A 5 -10.67 11.02 -21.94
N PHE A 6 -10.50 10.68 -20.67
CA PHE A 6 -11.64 10.51 -19.77
C PHE A 6 -12.25 11.90 -19.54
N GLY A 7 -13.51 12.08 -19.93
CA GLY A 7 -14.28 13.26 -19.57
C GLY A 7 -14.43 13.39 -18.05
N PRO A 8 -15.00 14.50 -17.53
CA PRO A 8 -15.19 14.69 -16.10
C PRO A 8 -15.98 13.51 -15.51
N VAL A 9 -15.32 12.72 -14.65
CA VAL A 9 -15.95 11.63 -13.92
C VAL A 9 -16.84 12.26 -12.84
N LYS A 10 -18.16 12.13 -12.99
CA LYS A 10 -19.14 12.52 -11.97
C LYS A 10 -19.80 11.27 -11.43
N GLY A 11 -19.74 11.08 -10.11
CA GLY A 11 -20.35 9.95 -9.45
C GLY A 11 -19.67 9.63 -8.12
N SER A 12 -20.22 8.63 -7.42
CA SER A 12 -19.58 8.00 -6.27
C SER A 12 -19.09 6.61 -6.67
N GLY A 13 -17.95 6.19 -6.13
CA GLY A 13 -17.41 4.86 -6.34
C GLY A 13 -16.70 4.36 -5.09
N THR A 14 -16.30 3.09 -5.10
CA THR A 14 -15.53 2.46 -4.03
C THR A 14 -14.19 2.00 -4.58
N PHE A 15 -13.10 2.39 -3.92
CA PHE A 15 -11.76 1.86 -4.17
C PHE A 15 -11.44 0.84 -3.08
N VAL A 16 -11.10 -0.39 -3.47
CA VAL A 16 -10.80 -1.48 -2.54
C VAL A 16 -9.33 -1.86 -2.66
N ILE A 17 -8.58 -1.71 -1.58
CA ILE A 17 -7.20 -2.22 -1.46
C ILE A 17 -7.23 -3.48 -0.59
N GLU A 18 -6.89 -4.62 -1.17
CA GLU A 18 -6.73 -5.86 -0.42
C GLU A 18 -5.27 -6.00 0.05
N LEU A 19 -5.04 -5.82 1.35
CA LEU A 19 -3.75 -6.05 1.95
C LEU A 19 -3.54 -7.55 2.19
N ASN A 20 -2.52 -8.14 1.56
CA ASN A 20 -2.14 -9.50 1.86
C ASN A 20 -1.51 -9.55 3.26
N ARG A 21 -2.21 -10.18 4.21
CA ARG A 21 -1.79 -10.33 5.61
C ARG A 21 -0.41 -10.99 5.75
N VAL A 22 0.01 -11.76 4.75
CA VAL A 22 1.31 -12.45 4.76
C VAL A 22 2.47 -11.46 4.65
N LEU A 23 2.28 -10.21 4.22
CA LEU A 23 3.40 -9.27 4.05
C LEU A 23 3.65 -8.38 5.27
N LEU A 24 2.75 -8.28 6.25
CA LEU A 24 2.93 -7.39 7.41
C LEU A 24 3.37 -8.19 8.63
N GLY A 25 4.43 -7.74 9.29
CA GLY A 25 4.85 -8.28 10.59
C GLY A 25 3.85 -8.00 11.71
N PRO A 26 4.03 -8.64 12.89
CA PRO A 26 3.25 -8.31 14.06
C PRO A 26 3.53 -6.87 14.50
N GLY A 27 2.49 -6.09 14.77
CA GLY A 27 2.66 -4.70 15.16
C GLY A 27 1.41 -3.85 14.97
N ARG A 28 1.54 -2.57 15.32
CA ARG A 28 0.49 -1.55 15.15
C ARG A 28 0.80 -0.72 13.91
N TYR A 29 -0.20 -0.57 13.06
CA TYR A 29 -0.12 0.11 11.77
C TYR A 29 -1.17 1.22 11.68
N LEU A 30 -0.82 2.28 10.96
CA LEU A 30 -1.69 3.42 10.66
C LEU A 30 -1.87 3.53 9.15
N ILE A 31 -3.07 3.87 8.69
CA ILE A 31 -3.41 4.09 7.28
C ILE A 31 -3.62 5.59 7.04
N SER A 32 -2.89 6.14 6.07
CA SER A 32 -3.05 7.53 5.60
C SER A 32 -3.31 7.50 4.07
N PRO A 33 -4.57 7.53 3.60
CA PRO A 33 -4.87 7.58 2.17
C PRO A 33 -4.77 9.00 1.64
N HIS A 34 -4.20 9.15 0.45
CA HIS A 34 -4.05 10.45 -0.21
C HIS A 34 -4.40 10.35 -1.70
N ILE A 35 -5.05 11.39 -2.22
CA ILE A 35 -5.42 11.52 -3.64
C ILE A 35 -4.74 12.77 -4.19
N TYR A 36 -3.98 12.61 -5.27
CA TYR A 36 -3.26 13.69 -5.93
C TYR A 36 -3.55 13.66 -7.44
N ARG A 37 -3.43 14.82 -8.10
CA ARG A 37 -3.30 14.85 -9.56
C ARG A 37 -1.86 14.54 -9.93
N ASP A 38 -1.65 13.56 -10.80
CA ASP A 38 -0.33 13.34 -11.41
C ASP A 38 -0.17 14.29 -12.59
N VAL A 39 0.35 15.49 -12.31
CA VAL A 39 0.52 16.52 -13.32
C VAL A 39 1.91 16.42 -13.95
N HIS A 40 2.97 16.20 -13.16
CA HIS A 40 4.37 16.26 -13.61
C HIS A 40 5.30 15.19 -13.02
N GLY A 41 4.78 14.10 -12.42
CA GLY A 41 5.59 13.08 -11.75
C GLY A 41 6.27 13.54 -10.44
N VAL A 42 6.13 14.81 -10.08
CA VAL A 42 6.48 15.38 -8.77
C VAL A 42 5.20 15.87 -8.13
N VAL A 43 4.88 15.36 -6.94
CA VAL A 43 3.69 15.77 -6.20
C VAL A 43 3.97 17.11 -5.52
N ALA A 44 3.34 18.18 -6.02
CA ALA A 44 3.32 19.47 -5.35
C ALA A 44 2.11 19.55 -4.40
N ASN A 45 2.17 20.41 -3.37
CA ASN A 45 1.09 20.52 -2.39
C ASN A 45 -0.22 21.02 -3.01
N GLU A 46 -0.12 21.83 -4.06
CA GLU A 46 -1.27 22.31 -4.84
C GLU A 46 -2.00 21.20 -5.63
N ASP A 47 -1.37 20.05 -5.84
CA ASP A 47 -1.94 18.92 -6.57
C ASP A 47 -2.71 17.94 -5.68
N VAL A 48 -2.69 18.16 -4.36
CA VAL A 48 -3.43 17.36 -3.37
C VAL A 48 -4.92 17.64 -3.48
N LEU A 49 -5.70 16.60 -3.78
CA LEU A 49 -7.16 16.68 -3.85
C LEU A 49 -7.83 16.29 -2.55
N ASP A 50 -7.27 15.27 -1.89
CA ASP A 50 -7.76 14.82 -0.60
C ASP A 50 -6.60 14.21 0.20
N TYR A 51 -6.57 14.50 1.50
CA TYR A 51 -5.50 14.10 2.40
C TYR A 51 -6.08 13.75 3.77
N HIS A 52 -5.90 12.49 4.19
CA HIS A 52 -6.26 12.03 5.52
C HIS A 52 -5.05 11.40 6.18
N ASP A 53 -4.53 12.02 7.24
CA ASP A 53 -3.46 11.42 8.02
C ASP A 53 -4.04 10.49 9.11
N ARG A 54 -3.53 9.26 9.17
CA ARG A 54 -3.79 8.28 10.23
C ARG A 54 -5.29 8.03 10.49
N ILE A 55 -6.08 7.98 9.42
CA ILE A 55 -7.54 7.83 9.49
C ILE A 55 -7.97 6.49 10.12
N TYR A 56 -7.10 5.48 10.07
CA TYR A 56 -7.39 4.17 10.61
C TYR A 56 -6.15 3.53 11.25
N GLU A 57 -6.36 2.87 12.39
CA GLU A 57 -5.35 2.08 13.10
C GLU A 57 -5.76 0.60 13.09
N PHE A 58 -4.79 -0.29 12.88
CA PHE A 58 -5.00 -1.73 13.05
C PHE A 58 -3.78 -2.42 13.62
N THR A 59 -4.01 -3.59 14.22
CA THR A 59 -2.94 -4.44 14.77
C THR A 59 -2.87 -5.74 14.01
N VAL A 60 -1.65 -6.13 13.64
CA VAL A 60 -1.34 -7.43 13.05
C VAL A 60 -0.79 -8.33 14.16
N ALA A 61 -1.39 -9.51 14.30
CA ALA A 61 -0.89 -10.57 15.16
C ALA A 61 -0.36 -11.71 14.28
N ALA A 62 0.92 -12.06 14.42
CA ALA A 62 1.49 -13.22 13.77
C ALA A 62 1.51 -14.41 14.75
N LYS A 63 0.85 -15.52 14.40
CA LYS A 63 0.99 -16.78 15.14
C LYS A 63 2.10 -17.61 14.49
N GLY A 64 3.05 -18.10 15.29
CA GLY A 64 3.99 -19.14 14.87
C GLY A 64 5.34 -18.70 14.28
N ARG A 65 5.79 -17.44 14.50
CA ARG A 65 7.16 -17.02 14.15
C ARG A 65 7.87 -16.37 15.34
N GLY A 66 9.12 -16.74 15.56
CA GLY A 66 9.96 -16.26 16.68
C GLY A 66 10.69 -14.94 16.41
N TYR A 67 10.42 -14.26 15.29
CA TYR A 67 11.07 -13.01 14.92
C TYR A 67 10.10 -12.08 14.18
N ALA A 68 10.26 -10.77 14.38
CA ALA A 68 9.48 -9.74 13.71
C ALA A 68 10.17 -9.30 12.41
N VAL A 69 9.43 -9.30 11.30
CA VAL A 69 9.89 -8.72 10.03
C VAL A 69 8.96 -7.59 9.63
N MET A 70 9.50 -6.47 9.14
CA MET A 70 8.69 -5.34 8.71
C MET A 70 7.88 -5.68 7.45
N VAL A 71 8.47 -6.49 6.57
CA VAL A 71 7.83 -7.12 5.41
C VAL A 71 8.22 -8.59 5.36
N ASP A 72 7.24 -9.49 5.32
CA ASP A 72 7.48 -10.92 5.14
C ASP A 72 7.48 -11.25 3.64
N HIS A 73 8.68 -11.35 3.07
CA HIS A 73 8.84 -11.61 1.65
C HIS A 73 8.61 -13.10 1.35
N PRO A 74 7.85 -13.48 0.31
CA PRO A 74 7.59 -14.90 -0.04
C PRO A 74 8.85 -15.64 -0.55
N ALA A 75 10.03 -15.04 -0.47
CA ALA A 75 11.26 -15.66 -0.93
C ALA A 75 11.74 -16.70 0.08
N ARG A 76 12.01 -17.91 -0.40
CA ARG A 76 12.70 -18.94 0.36
C ARG A 76 14.16 -18.98 -0.07
N TRP A 77 15.08 -18.84 0.88
CA TRP A 77 16.48 -19.20 0.66
C TRP A 77 16.59 -20.73 0.65
N VAL A 78 17.16 -21.28 -0.43
CA VAL A 78 17.50 -22.71 -0.53
C VAL A 78 19.01 -22.80 -0.60
N HIS A 79 19.63 -23.37 0.43
CA HIS A 79 21.06 -23.71 0.38
C HIS A 79 21.20 -25.14 -0.14
N THR A 80 21.79 -25.29 -1.31
CA THR A 80 22.22 -26.60 -1.81
C THR A 80 23.66 -26.81 -1.35
N PRO A 81 23.96 -27.82 -0.51
CA PRO A 81 25.34 -28.15 -0.17
C PRO A 81 26.07 -28.63 -1.43
N GLU A 82 27.32 -28.20 -1.63
CA GLU A 82 28.20 -28.79 -2.64
C GLU A 82 28.49 -30.26 -2.26
N VAL A 83 28.44 -31.15 -3.26
CA VAL A 83 28.75 -32.59 -3.14
C VAL A 83 30.24 -32.81 -3.35
#